data_AF-A0A0D3IBL5-F1
#
_entry.id   AF-A0A0D3IBL5-F1
#
_cell.length_a   1.000
_cell.length_b   1.000
_cell.length_c   1.000
_cell.angle_alpha   90.00
_cell.angle_beta   90.00
_cell.angle_gamma   90.00
#
_symmetry.space_group_name_H-M   'P 1'
#
loop_
_entity.id
_entity.type
_entity.pdbx_description
1 polymer ?
#
loop_
_entity_poly.entity_id
_entity_poly.type
_entity_poly.pdbx_seq_one_letter_code
_entity_poly.pdbx_strand_id
1 'polypeptide(L)'
;MLTTSVETTLTDDDLLYCVFSFLQARDLSVSAAVCTQWCRAASANDLWTPLCTTLWEGRLVPRRFLADPDRPRRSYFASLEDSRRCAISAAELVHLEWRFSFVTDHRRLFEGGVGEPQPPGETASFRPDSTFVSSVVGAPSSVRALRWSIAAGGHGVKVGAYPTLVVTRDPTSWGWSLTNRFVQLSTAHGA
;
A
#
# COMPACT_ATOMS: atom_id res chain seq x y z
N MET A 1 -0.17 -57.39 -16.50
CA MET A 1 0.11 -56.19 -15.68
C MET A 1 -1.20 -55.41 -15.57
N LEU A 2 -1.86 -55.45 -14.42
CA LEU A 2 -3.11 -54.71 -14.18
C LEU A 2 -2.74 -53.42 -13.45
N THR A 3 -2.92 -52.28 -14.11
CA THR A 3 -2.87 -50.95 -13.50
C THR A 3 -4.14 -50.77 -12.66
N THR A 4 -4.01 -50.85 -11.34
CA THR A 4 -5.05 -50.46 -10.39
C THR A 4 -5.21 -48.94 -10.40
N SER A 5 -6.25 -48.47 -11.07
CA SER A 5 -6.73 -47.09 -10.98
C SER A 5 -7.23 -46.85 -9.55
N VAL A 6 -6.60 -45.96 -8.79
CA VAL A 6 -7.08 -45.54 -7.48
C VAL A 6 -8.24 -44.56 -7.72
N GLU A 7 -9.44 -45.00 -7.37
CA GLU A 7 -10.65 -44.18 -7.40
C GLU A 7 -10.65 -43.30 -6.14
N THR A 8 -10.22 -42.04 -6.28
CA THR A 8 -10.20 -41.09 -5.15
C THR A 8 -11.63 -40.64 -4.87
N THR A 9 -12.27 -41.20 -3.85
CA THR A 9 -13.59 -40.74 -3.38
C THR A 9 -13.47 -39.36 -2.76
N LEU A 10 -14.18 -38.36 -3.29
CA LEU A 10 -14.27 -37.01 -2.72
C LEU A 10 -14.87 -37.07 -1.30
N THR A 11 -14.27 -36.37 -0.36
CA THR A 11 -14.79 -36.24 1.01
C THR A 11 -15.79 -35.09 1.13
N ASP A 12 -16.60 -35.09 2.19
CA ASP A 12 -17.51 -33.96 2.49
C ASP A 12 -16.76 -32.62 2.65
N ASP A 13 -15.53 -32.67 3.18
CA ASP A 13 -14.66 -31.50 3.32
C ASP A 13 -14.18 -30.98 1.94
N ASP A 14 -13.92 -31.87 0.98
CA ASP A 14 -13.57 -31.49 -0.39
C ASP A 14 -14.75 -30.82 -1.10
N LEU A 15 -15.98 -31.28 -0.87
CA LEU A 15 -17.19 -30.64 -1.41
C LEU A 15 -17.43 -29.26 -0.79
N LEU A 16 -17.28 -29.14 0.53
CA LEU A 16 -17.38 -27.84 1.21
C LEU A 16 -16.33 -26.86 0.70
N TYR A 17 -15.09 -27.32 0.55
CA TYR A 17 -14.01 -26.52 -0.01
C TYR A 17 -14.33 -26.06 -1.44
N CYS A 18 -14.81 -26.96 -2.31
CA CYS A 18 -15.25 -26.62 -3.66
C CYS A 18 -16.31 -25.51 -3.66
N VAL A 19 -17.33 -25.60 -2.80
CA VAL A 19 -18.36 -24.56 -2.68
C VAL A 19 -17.76 -23.25 -2.16
N PHE A 20 -16.90 -23.32 -1.14
CA PHE A 20 -16.29 -22.15 -0.53
C PHE A 20 -15.32 -21.41 -1.44
N SER A 21 -14.73 -22.08 -2.44
CA SER A 21 -13.88 -21.44 -3.43
C SER A 21 -14.59 -20.38 -4.28
N PHE A 22 -15.93 -20.40 -4.34
CA PHE A 22 -16.74 -19.38 -5.02
C PHE A 22 -17.15 -18.21 -4.10
N LEU A 23 -16.85 -18.27 -2.81
CA LEU A 23 -17.27 -17.26 -1.84
C LEU A 23 -16.27 -16.12 -1.71
N GLN A 24 -16.80 -14.91 -1.48
CA GLN A 24 -15.97 -13.76 -1.13
C GLN A 24 -15.55 -13.81 0.34
N ALA A 25 -14.54 -13.02 0.71
CA ALA A 25 -14.00 -12.95 2.09
C ALA A 25 -15.08 -12.74 3.17
N ARG A 26 -16.10 -11.92 2.87
CA ARG A 26 -17.23 -11.68 3.77
C ARG A 26 -18.04 -12.96 4.00
N ASP A 27 -18.42 -13.65 2.93
CA ASP A 27 -19.27 -14.82 3.01
C ASP A 27 -18.51 -16.01 3.61
N LEU A 28 -17.21 -16.16 3.32
CA LEU A 28 -16.33 -17.10 4.01
C LEU A 28 -16.30 -16.85 5.53
N SER A 29 -16.23 -15.58 5.93
CA SER A 29 -16.23 -15.23 7.36
C SER A 29 -17.55 -15.56 8.05
N VAL A 30 -18.68 -15.39 7.36
CA VAL A 30 -20.00 -15.78 7.85
C VAL A 30 -20.13 -17.30 7.92
N SER A 31 -19.71 -18.03 6.88
CA SER A 31 -19.68 -19.49 6.84
C SER A 31 -18.85 -20.07 7.99
N ALA A 32 -17.72 -19.44 8.31
CA ALA A 32 -16.88 -19.88 9.41
C ALA A 32 -17.55 -19.81 10.79
N ALA A 33 -18.62 -19.01 10.95
CA ALA A 33 -19.34 -18.87 12.21
C ALA A 33 -20.46 -19.92 12.40
N VAL A 34 -20.76 -20.74 11.38
CA VAL A 34 -21.88 -21.70 11.40
C VAL A 34 -21.60 -22.89 12.33
N CYS A 35 -20.49 -23.60 12.11
CA CYS A 35 -20.07 -24.74 12.93
C CYS A 35 -18.55 -24.96 12.83
N THR A 36 -18.01 -25.89 13.64
CA THR A 36 -16.56 -26.16 13.68
C THR A 36 -16.00 -26.70 12.36
N GLN A 37 -16.75 -27.55 11.66
CA GLN A 37 -16.35 -28.09 10.35
C GLN A 37 -16.28 -26.98 9.30
N TRP A 38 -17.32 -26.14 9.22
CA TRP A 38 -17.34 -25.00 8.29
C TRP A 38 -16.27 -23.97 8.65
N CYS A 39 -16.00 -23.74 9.93
CA CYS A 39 -14.90 -22.89 10.38
C CYS A 39 -13.56 -23.38 9.87
N ARG A 40 -13.28 -24.69 9.97
CA ARG A 40 -12.06 -25.30 9.45
C ARG A 40 -11.95 -25.12 7.93
N ALA A 41 -12.98 -25.49 7.19
CA ALA A 41 -12.99 -25.39 5.73
C ALA A 41 -12.89 -23.92 5.25
N ALA A 42 -13.70 -23.01 5.79
CA ALA A 42 -13.73 -21.59 5.39
C ALA A 42 -12.48 -20.80 5.82
N SER A 43 -11.68 -21.34 6.74
CA SER A 43 -10.41 -20.75 7.16
C SER A 43 -9.20 -21.33 6.45
N ALA A 44 -9.39 -22.25 5.49
CA ALA A 44 -8.30 -22.88 4.76
C ALA A 44 -7.48 -21.83 3.98
N ASN A 45 -6.15 -21.89 4.11
CA ASN A 45 -5.24 -20.91 3.52
C ASN A 45 -5.41 -20.79 2.00
N ASP A 46 -5.67 -21.90 1.32
CA ASP A 46 -5.84 -21.96 -0.13
C ASP A 46 -7.05 -21.16 -0.65
N LEU A 47 -8.06 -20.90 0.19
CA LEU A 47 -9.17 -20.00 -0.13
C LEU A 47 -8.78 -18.52 0.01
N TRP A 48 -7.95 -18.19 1.01
CA TRP A 48 -7.62 -16.81 1.34
C TRP A 48 -6.44 -16.27 0.55
N THR A 49 -5.51 -17.12 0.10
CA THR A 49 -4.36 -16.70 -0.71
C THR A 49 -4.79 -16.02 -2.02
N PRO A 50 -5.70 -16.58 -2.84
CA PRO A 50 -6.20 -15.91 -4.05
C PRO A 50 -6.91 -14.60 -3.74
N LEU A 51 -7.70 -14.55 -2.65
CA LEU A 51 -8.37 -13.33 -2.22
C LEU A 51 -7.40 -12.23 -1.82
N CYS A 52 -6.27 -12.58 -1.18
CA CYS A 52 -5.19 -11.63 -0.91
C CYS A 52 -4.59 -11.10 -2.21
N THR A 53 -4.26 -11.98 -3.16
CA THR A 53 -3.71 -11.59 -4.46
C THR A 53 -4.62 -10.59 -5.18
N THR A 54 -5.92 -10.90 -5.28
CA THR A 54 -6.91 -10.00 -5.90
C THR A 54 -7.09 -8.70 -5.11
N LEU A 55 -7.06 -8.75 -3.78
CA LEU A 55 -7.18 -7.55 -2.95
C LEU A 55 -5.98 -6.62 -3.11
N TRP A 56 -4.78 -7.18 -3.24
CA TRP A 56 -3.51 -6.48 -3.25
C TRP A 56 -3.07 -6.02 -4.64
N GLU A 57 -3.72 -6.51 -5.69
CA GLU A 57 -3.44 -6.15 -7.07
C GLU A 57 -3.51 -4.62 -7.28
N GLY A 58 -2.39 -4.04 -7.74
CA GLY A 58 -2.25 -2.60 -7.97
C GLY A 58 -2.22 -1.74 -6.70
N ARG A 59 -2.07 -2.34 -5.50
CA ARG A 59 -2.07 -1.61 -4.23
C ARG A 59 -0.72 -1.66 -3.52
N LEU A 60 -0.41 -0.60 -2.78
CA LEU A 60 0.76 -0.53 -1.92
C LEU A 60 0.51 -1.35 -0.64
N VAL A 61 1.08 -2.55 -0.59
CA VAL A 61 0.96 -3.46 0.56
C VAL A 61 2.27 -3.52 1.34
N PRO A 62 2.27 -3.18 2.64
CA PRO A 62 3.44 -3.35 3.48
C PRO A 62 3.99 -4.78 3.47
N ARG A 63 5.32 -4.93 3.33
CA ARG A 63 6.00 -6.24 3.28
C ARG A 63 5.63 -7.19 4.43
N ARG A 64 5.29 -6.66 5.61
CA ARG A 64 4.84 -7.45 6.77
C ARG A 64 3.60 -8.31 6.49
N PHE A 65 2.73 -7.92 5.56
CA PHE A 65 1.55 -8.71 5.19
C PHE A 65 1.87 -9.77 4.13
N LEU A 66 2.87 -9.50 3.29
CA LEU A 66 3.40 -10.45 2.31
C LEU A 66 4.25 -11.54 2.97
N ALA A 67 4.86 -11.23 4.12
CA ALA A 67 5.79 -12.11 4.84
C ALA A 67 5.12 -13.17 5.74
N ASP A 68 3.80 -13.19 5.85
CA ASP A 68 3.04 -14.20 6.64
C ASP A 68 2.18 -15.08 5.70
N PRO A 69 2.81 -15.94 4.88
CA PRO A 69 2.09 -16.82 3.95
C PRO A 69 1.30 -17.93 4.66
N ASP A 70 1.62 -18.21 5.93
CA ASP A 70 0.94 -19.24 6.72
C ASP A 70 -0.42 -18.76 7.25
N ARG A 71 -0.70 -17.45 7.20
CA ARG A 71 -1.93 -16.86 7.75
C ARG A 71 -2.55 -15.83 6.79
N PRO A 72 -2.87 -16.19 5.53
CA PRO A 72 -3.41 -15.28 4.52
C PRO A 72 -4.70 -14.59 4.98
N ARG A 73 -5.58 -15.30 5.70
CA ARG A 73 -6.80 -14.69 6.30
C ARG A 73 -6.46 -13.51 7.20
N ARG A 74 -5.44 -13.63 8.05
CA ARG A 74 -5.01 -12.56 8.96
C ARG A 74 -4.41 -11.40 8.16
N SER A 75 -3.53 -11.71 7.20
CA SER A 75 -2.91 -10.71 6.33
C SER A 75 -3.95 -9.93 5.52
N TYR A 76 -4.99 -10.59 5.03
CA TYR A 76 -6.12 -9.97 4.33
C TYR A 76 -6.76 -8.88 5.18
N PHE A 77 -7.25 -9.21 6.38
CA PHE A 77 -7.92 -8.24 7.25
C PHE A 77 -6.98 -7.16 7.79
N ALA A 78 -5.75 -7.54 8.16
CA ALA A 78 -4.76 -6.57 8.64
C ALA A 78 -4.39 -5.54 7.55
N SER A 79 -4.34 -5.95 6.27
CA SER A 79 -4.10 -5.04 5.16
C SER A 79 -5.26 -4.06 4.93
N LEU A 80 -6.52 -4.52 5.09
CA LEU A 80 -7.71 -3.66 5.04
C LEU A 80 -7.78 -2.66 6.19
N GLU A 81 -7.30 -3.05 7.37
CA GLU A 81 -7.21 -2.14 8.51
C GLU A 81 -6.12 -1.10 8.27
N ASP A 82 -4.93 -1.51 7.83
CA ASP A 82 -3.82 -0.61 7.50
C ASP A 82 -4.17 0.36 6.37
N SER A 83 -4.99 -0.05 5.39
CA SER A 83 -5.41 0.82 4.29
C SER A 83 -6.26 2.01 4.75
N ARG A 84 -6.83 1.96 5.97
CA ARG A 84 -7.64 3.04 6.55
C ARG A 84 -6.84 3.98 7.46
N ARG A 85 -5.55 3.70 7.66
CA ARG A 85 -4.68 4.51 8.50
C ARG A 85 -4.38 5.86 7.83
N CYS A 86 -4.42 6.92 8.62
CA CYS A 86 -4.13 8.29 8.17
C CYS A 86 -2.84 8.88 8.76
N ALA A 87 -2.07 8.09 9.51
CA ALA A 87 -0.79 8.50 10.11
C ALA A 87 0.35 7.68 9.52
N ILE A 88 1.34 8.33 8.91
CA ILE A 88 2.52 7.67 8.33
C ILE A 88 3.63 7.52 9.39
N SER A 89 4.39 6.43 9.32
CA SER A 89 5.56 6.21 10.17
C SER A 89 6.85 6.73 9.54
N ALA A 90 7.88 6.98 10.36
CA ALA A 90 9.19 7.42 9.88
C ALA A 90 9.86 6.37 9.00
N ALA A 91 9.69 5.08 9.37
CA ALA A 91 10.18 3.97 8.58
C ALA A 91 9.55 3.94 7.18
N GLU A 92 8.24 4.17 7.07
CA GLU A 92 7.57 4.24 5.77
C GLU A 92 8.06 5.42 4.93
N LEU A 93 8.19 6.62 5.52
CA LEU A 93 8.72 7.78 4.81
C LEU A 93 10.06 7.48 4.13
N VAL A 94 10.94 6.77 4.85
CA VAL A 94 12.31 6.47 4.40
C VAL A 94 12.38 5.36 3.36
N HIS A 95 11.53 4.33 3.47
CA HIS A 95 11.62 3.14 2.61
C HIS A 95 10.71 3.18 1.39
N LEU A 96 9.84 4.20 1.28
CA LEU A 96 8.96 4.37 0.14
C LEU A 96 9.59 5.27 -0.92
N GLU A 97 9.25 5.00 -2.17
CA GLU A 97 9.61 5.84 -3.30
C GLU A 97 8.57 6.93 -3.49
N TRP A 98 9.02 8.18 -3.56
CA TRP A 98 8.15 9.34 -3.67
C TRP A 98 8.31 9.99 -5.03
N ARG A 99 7.17 10.25 -5.69
CA ARG A 99 7.05 11.17 -6.81
C ARG A 99 6.78 12.55 -6.27
N PHE A 100 7.44 13.57 -6.79
CA PHE A 100 7.29 14.96 -6.35
C PHE A 100 6.68 15.79 -7.48
N SER A 101 5.73 16.66 -7.16
CA SER A 101 5.19 17.64 -8.09
C SER A 101 4.88 18.97 -7.41
N PHE A 102 4.93 20.06 -8.18
CA PHE A 102 4.42 21.36 -7.74
C PHE A 102 2.92 21.46 -7.99
N VAL A 103 2.19 22.06 -7.06
CA VAL A 103 0.77 22.39 -7.26
C VAL A 103 0.68 23.54 -8.28
N THR A 104 -0.14 23.35 -9.31
CA THR A 104 -0.15 24.05 -10.61
C THR A 104 -0.02 25.58 -10.56
N ASP A 105 -0.61 26.25 -9.57
CA ASP A 105 -0.57 27.72 -9.46
C ASP A 105 0.81 28.28 -9.06
N HIS A 106 1.63 27.49 -8.38
CA HIS A 106 2.96 27.93 -7.93
C HIS A 106 4.08 27.52 -8.87
N ARG A 107 3.81 26.64 -9.84
CA ARG A 107 4.79 26.21 -10.84
C ARG A 107 5.34 27.38 -11.65
N ARG A 108 4.47 28.34 -11.98
CA ARG A 108 4.82 29.59 -12.69
C ARG A 108 5.82 30.49 -11.95
N LEU A 109 5.98 30.32 -10.64
CA LEU A 109 6.91 31.11 -9.82
C LEU A 109 8.33 30.52 -9.81
N PHE A 110 8.48 29.23 -10.10
CA PHE A 110 9.75 28.51 -10.00
C PHE A 110 10.33 28.12 -11.37
N GLU A 111 9.47 27.88 -12.36
CA GLU A 111 9.88 27.64 -13.73
C GLU A 111 9.62 28.92 -14.54
N GLY A 112 10.68 29.63 -14.91
CA GLY A 112 10.63 30.78 -15.81
C GLY A 112 10.27 30.43 -17.26
N GLY A 113 9.42 29.42 -17.49
CA GLY A 113 9.12 28.83 -18.80
C GLY A 113 7.69 28.31 -18.89
N VAL A 114 7.12 28.46 -20.08
CA VAL A 114 5.72 28.19 -20.42
C VAL A 114 5.38 26.70 -20.28
N GLY A 115 4.61 26.33 -19.25
CA GLY A 115 3.56 25.30 -19.31
C GLY A 115 3.90 23.88 -19.80
N GLU A 116 5.15 23.48 -19.96
CA GLU A 116 5.47 22.10 -20.39
C GLU A 116 5.01 21.09 -19.34
N PRO A 117 4.59 19.88 -19.69
CA PRO A 117 4.32 18.83 -18.70
C PRO A 117 5.59 18.54 -17.86
N GLN A 118 5.42 18.33 -16.55
CA GLN A 118 6.55 17.94 -15.69
C GLN A 118 7.13 16.63 -16.24
N PRO A 119 8.46 16.52 -16.45
CA PRO A 119 9.04 15.32 -17.03
C PRO A 119 8.75 14.10 -16.13
N PRO A 120 8.34 12.96 -16.72
CA PRO A 120 8.12 11.75 -15.95
C PRO A 120 9.45 11.30 -15.34
N GLY A 121 9.50 11.15 -14.01
CA GLY A 121 10.68 10.65 -13.30
C GLY A 121 11.22 11.52 -12.17
N GLU A 122 10.54 12.61 -11.82
CA GLU A 122 10.95 13.43 -10.68
C GLU A 122 10.67 12.72 -9.35
N THR A 123 11.74 12.33 -8.68
CA THR A 123 11.71 11.55 -7.45
C THR A 123 12.16 12.38 -6.26
N ALA A 124 11.65 12.01 -5.10
CA ALA A 124 12.08 12.54 -3.82
C ALA A 124 12.37 11.38 -2.85
N SER A 125 13.25 11.64 -1.89
CA SER A 125 13.63 10.64 -0.91
C SER A 125 13.82 11.27 0.47
N PHE A 126 13.18 10.66 1.47
CA PHE A 126 13.44 10.91 2.87
C PHE A 126 14.52 9.93 3.33
N ARG A 127 15.62 10.43 3.86
CA ARG A 127 16.75 9.60 4.30
C ARG A 127 16.72 9.36 5.81
N PRO A 128 17.29 8.24 6.30
CA PRO A 128 17.33 7.91 7.73
C PRO A 128 18.02 8.97 8.60
N ASP A 129 18.95 9.74 8.05
CA ASP A 129 19.69 10.84 8.69
C ASP A 129 18.85 12.13 8.84
N SER A 130 17.53 12.05 8.65
CA SER A 130 16.60 13.18 8.61
C SER A 130 16.85 14.15 7.46
N THR A 131 17.52 13.73 6.39
CA THR A 131 17.74 14.55 5.19
C THR A 131 16.70 14.26 4.10
N PHE A 132 16.19 15.29 3.46
CA PHE A 132 15.28 15.24 2.33
C PHE A 132 15.98 15.76 1.08
N VAL A 133 15.88 14.99 0.00
CA VAL A 133 16.49 15.27 -1.30
C VAL A 133 15.46 15.05 -2.40
N SER A 134 15.49 15.85 -3.46
CA SER A 134 14.65 15.67 -4.63
C SER A 134 15.43 15.93 -5.91
N SER A 135 15.10 15.22 -6.99
CA SER A 135 15.68 15.44 -8.33
C SER A 135 14.99 16.57 -9.12
N VAL A 136 13.93 17.15 -8.56
CA VAL A 136 13.08 18.19 -9.16
C VAL A 136 13.88 19.46 -9.39
N VAL A 137 13.94 19.92 -10.64
CA VAL A 137 14.60 21.17 -11.01
C VAL A 137 13.85 22.34 -10.38
N GLY A 138 14.58 23.30 -9.79
CA GLY A 138 13.98 24.45 -9.10
C GLY A 138 13.51 24.17 -7.67
N ALA A 139 13.44 22.89 -7.25
CA ALA A 139 13.22 22.58 -5.85
C ALA A 139 14.48 22.91 -5.02
N PRO A 140 14.38 23.63 -3.89
CA PRO A 140 15.52 23.94 -3.03
C PRO A 140 16.31 22.69 -2.58
N SER A 141 15.62 21.55 -2.46
CA SER A 141 16.17 20.23 -2.15
C SER A 141 17.07 19.63 -3.23
N SER A 142 17.04 20.16 -4.45
CA SER A 142 17.94 19.74 -5.55
C SER A 142 19.35 20.31 -5.41
N VAL A 143 19.49 21.46 -4.74
CA VAL A 143 20.77 22.17 -4.58
C VAL A 143 21.33 22.03 -3.16
N ARG A 144 20.45 21.84 -2.16
CA ARG A 144 20.86 21.62 -0.76
C ARG A 144 19.97 20.60 -0.06
N ALA A 145 20.59 19.81 0.82
CA ALA A 145 19.87 18.94 1.75
C ALA A 145 18.93 19.75 2.66
N LEU A 146 17.66 19.35 2.74
CA LEU A 146 16.70 19.90 3.71
C LEU A 146 16.50 18.91 4.85
N ARG A 147 16.27 19.37 6.07
CA ARG A 147 15.90 18.47 7.18
C ARG A 147 14.42 18.13 7.13
N TRP A 148 14.04 16.90 7.44
CA TRP A 148 12.65 16.50 7.62
C TRP A 148 12.36 15.97 9.02
N SER A 149 11.09 16.01 9.42
CA SER A 149 10.61 15.39 10.66
C SER A 149 9.12 15.06 10.57
N ILE A 150 8.66 14.11 11.38
CA ILE A 150 7.23 13.84 11.56
C ILE A 150 6.63 14.91 12.47
N ALA A 151 5.46 15.41 12.08
CA ALA A 151 4.64 16.31 12.84
C ALA A 151 3.27 15.68 13.12
N ALA A 152 2.56 16.21 14.12
CA ALA A 152 1.18 15.83 14.45
C ALA A 152 0.96 14.31 14.54
N GLY A 153 1.88 13.59 15.19
CA GLY A 153 1.74 12.13 15.40
C GLY A 153 1.72 11.28 14.12
N GLY A 154 2.29 11.76 13.01
CA GLY A 154 2.28 11.05 11.73
C GLY A 154 1.24 11.59 10.74
N HIS A 155 0.41 12.55 11.14
CA HIS A 155 -0.54 13.23 10.24
C HIS A 155 0.09 14.39 9.46
N GLY A 156 1.34 14.74 9.76
CA GLY A 156 2.07 15.74 9.00
C GLY A 156 3.56 15.43 8.86
N VAL A 157 4.17 16.01 7.84
CA VAL A 157 5.62 15.94 7.60
C VAL A 157 6.16 17.35 7.40
N LYS A 158 7.14 17.74 8.21
CA LYS A 158 7.82 19.03 8.10
C LYS A 158 9.09 18.85 7.29
N VAL A 159 9.31 19.68 6.27
CA VAL A 159 10.54 19.72 5.48
C VAL A 159 11.10 21.14 5.50
N GLY A 160 12.29 21.31 6.08
CA GLY A 160 12.92 22.61 6.27
C GLY A 160 12.01 23.63 6.95
N ALA A 161 12.02 24.86 6.44
CA ALA A 161 11.16 25.95 6.91
C ALA A 161 9.77 25.98 6.24
N TYR A 162 9.48 25.06 5.31
CA TYR A 162 8.26 25.09 4.49
C TYR A 162 7.02 24.67 5.29
N PRO A 163 5.80 25.06 4.85
CA PRO A 163 4.56 24.59 5.50
C PRO A 163 4.52 23.07 5.61
N THR A 164 4.01 22.58 6.73
CA THR A 164 3.85 21.14 6.99
C THR A 164 3.01 20.51 5.89
N LEU A 165 3.49 19.39 5.36
CA LEU A 165 2.75 18.55 4.42
C LEU A 165 1.71 17.76 5.20
N VAL A 166 0.46 17.80 4.76
CA VAL A 166 -0.62 16.98 5.29
C VAL A 166 -0.50 15.58 4.72
N VAL A 167 -0.56 14.58 5.59
CA VAL A 167 -0.48 13.16 5.22
C VAL A 167 -1.89 12.64 4.95
N THR A 168 -2.10 12.04 3.79
CA THR A 168 -3.34 11.34 3.44
C THR A 168 -3.04 9.99 2.79
N ARG A 169 -4.02 9.10 2.85
CA ARG A 169 -3.98 7.76 2.26
C ARG A 169 -4.90 7.72 1.05
N ASP A 170 -4.43 7.18 -0.07
CA ASP A 170 -5.26 6.99 -1.26
C ASP A 170 -6.13 5.73 -1.10
N PRO A 171 -7.47 5.82 -1.18
CA PRO A 171 -8.34 4.67 -0.93
C PRO A 171 -8.24 3.58 -2.01
N THR A 172 -7.79 3.94 -3.22
CA THR A 172 -7.72 3.02 -4.37
C THR A 172 -6.41 2.26 -4.39
N SER A 173 -5.29 2.95 -4.37
CA SER A 173 -3.94 2.36 -4.45
C SER A 173 -3.34 2.03 -3.08
N TRP A 174 -3.96 2.47 -1.98
CA TRP A 174 -3.37 2.43 -0.64
C TRP A 174 -2.01 3.13 -0.55
N GLY A 175 -1.72 4.03 -1.50
CA GLY A 175 -0.54 4.88 -1.47
C GLY A 175 -0.64 5.96 -0.40
N TRP A 176 0.50 6.59 -0.11
CA TRP A 176 0.54 7.81 0.69
C TRP A 176 0.61 9.05 -0.20
N SER A 177 -0.02 10.13 0.23
CA SER A 177 0.12 11.47 -0.33
C SER A 177 0.52 12.46 0.76
N LEU A 178 1.46 13.34 0.45
CA LEU A 178 1.96 14.42 1.29
C LEU A 178 1.75 15.73 0.56
N THR A 179 0.83 16.57 1.02
CA THR A 179 0.46 17.78 0.26
C THR A 179 0.48 19.02 1.14
N ASN A 180 0.98 20.13 0.61
CA ASN A 180 0.69 21.47 1.11
C ASN A 180 0.28 22.36 -0.06
N ARG A 181 0.14 23.67 0.18
CA ARG A 181 -0.26 24.63 -0.87
C ARG A 181 0.71 24.74 -2.06
N PHE A 182 1.95 24.27 -1.92
CA PHE A 182 3.00 24.44 -2.92
C PHE A 182 3.36 23.16 -3.66
N VAL A 183 3.37 22.03 -2.94
CA VAL A 183 3.90 20.76 -3.45
C VAL A 183 3.02 19.59 -3.04
N GLN A 184 3.09 18.54 -3.85
CA GLN A 184 2.51 17.23 -3.58
C GLN A 184 3.59 16.17 -3.77
N LEU A 185 3.68 15.24 -2.80
CA LEU A 185 4.44 14.02 -2.95
C LEU A 185 3.48 12.85 -2.88
N SER A 186 3.64 11.86 -3.74
CA SER A 186 2.85 10.63 -3.70
C SER A 186 3.74 9.40 -3.87
N THR A 187 3.36 8.30 -3.25
CA THR A 187 4.08 7.03 -3.46
C THR A 187 3.91 6.58 -4.90
N ALA A 188 5.00 6.18 -5.55
CA ALA A 188 4.93 5.55 -6.87
C ALA A 188 4.05 4.30 -6.78
N HIS A 189 3.10 4.13 -7.72
CA HIS A 189 2.33 2.90 -7.82
C HIS A 189 3.31 1.74 -8.01
N GLY A 190 3.17 0.69 -7.18
CA GLY A 190 3.82 -0.59 -7.46
C GLY A 190 3.32 -1.06 -8.82
N ALA A 191 4.25 -1.19 -9.77
CA ALA A 191 4.00 -1.88 -11.03
C ALA A 191 3.73 -3.36 -10.76
#